data_AF-A0A1H9RYH2-F1
#
_entry.id   AF-A0A1H9RYH2-F1
#
_cell.length_a   1.000
_cell.length_b   1.000
_cell.length_c   1.000
_cell.angle_alpha   90.00
_cell.angle_beta   90.00
_cell.angle_gamma   90.00
#
_symmetry.space_group_name_H-M   'P 1'
#
loop_
_entity.id
_entity.type
_entity.pdbx_description
1 polymer ?
#
loop_
_entity_poly.entity_id
_entity_poly.type
_entity_poly.pdbx_seq_one_letter_code
_entity_poly.pdbx_strand_id
1 'polypeptide(L)'
;MSRKVIALILMSTITCCLLSGCKSASLTVSDKNDETKSEKDADEEDAEKSEEKSEETSEKEEEEKETDEAQSTEGYDLYSALSGQEFELSSVNPYDSNYRTWIEFKEDGSFSGSFLKDYYVESEDGEEDGEADGSFTGQLGKCTQVDQYTWTADIEEITYEVPANAPSEYSNASGLEGFENGSTEMTFYLPGKDIEELPDDVNTWLFGNDFGALVGYDMDWVSDAPQDLPFYVISTDDGCFSGRNVSGKNELYIKNKAKLPGIINQELTINSDGTYTCIDADEDGNIKFINTCFEYDGFDVDVEECIQKIYGDMDCEYINIYGNGGEYDNDEWIYKPDWKWLNGLKTKMAIWSTYDGDSYVSYQARFISPYIDDDRYVFAYVVEVHSASEVIDAETAYMALGSLTFSGREDEISCAGGTDGEPYTELLIYCLRGQEQSLLGDEVEFVFEDDTDKIEEYGLDPDDFYNDYQIGGYDSVYDEYEISSQCVIYVQYAPDGMHRFLTIEEFNSYVPEYDIEGGRLMNIVLDKDGKVILIKEPYTP
;
A
#
# COMPACT_ATOMS: atom_id res chain seq x y z
N MET A 1 17.58 -7.75 -68.29
CA MET A 1 16.87 -8.31 -67.12
C MET A 1 17.91 -8.46 -66.02
N SER A 2 17.79 -7.62 -65.01
CA SER A 2 18.90 -7.05 -64.23
C SER A 2 18.72 -7.33 -62.74
N ARG A 3 19.86 -7.55 -62.08
CA ARG A 3 20.09 -7.56 -60.63
C ARG A 3 19.61 -6.29 -59.90
N LYS A 4 19.30 -6.41 -58.60
CA LYS A 4 19.77 -5.64 -57.39
C LYS A 4 18.80 -5.90 -56.22
N VAL A 5 19.18 -6.37 -55.01
CA VAL A 5 20.07 -5.88 -53.91
C VAL A 5 19.35 -4.94 -52.91
N ILE A 6 19.19 -5.43 -51.66
CA ILE A 6 19.43 -4.88 -50.30
C ILE A 6 19.27 -3.35 -50.03
N ALA A 7 18.58 -3.01 -48.91
CA ALA A 7 18.86 -1.98 -47.87
C ALA A 7 17.52 -1.56 -47.21
N LEU A 8 17.24 -1.61 -45.90
CA LEU A 8 17.86 -0.97 -44.72
C LEU A 8 18.04 0.55 -44.88
N ILE A 9 17.04 1.36 -44.52
CA ILE A 9 17.18 2.79 -44.23
C ILE A 9 16.23 3.21 -43.10
N LEU A 10 16.86 3.52 -41.97
CA LEU A 10 16.47 4.44 -40.92
C LEU A 10 16.50 5.89 -41.47
N MET A 11 15.64 6.76 -40.93
CA MET A 11 15.76 8.23 -40.88
C MET A 11 15.49 9.11 -42.11
N SER A 12 14.53 10.02 -41.90
CA SER A 12 14.65 11.48 -41.93
C SER A 12 15.02 12.20 -43.24
N THR A 13 14.21 13.20 -43.63
CA THR A 13 14.54 14.66 -43.66
C THR A 13 13.73 15.46 -44.71
N ILE A 14 12.94 16.48 -44.32
CA ILE A 14 13.22 17.95 -44.18
C ILE A 14 12.97 18.77 -45.47
N THR A 15 12.32 19.96 -45.33
CA THR A 15 12.82 21.31 -45.72
C THR A 15 11.82 22.38 -45.23
N CYS A 16 12.07 23.08 -44.12
CA CYS A 16 12.90 24.29 -43.91
C CYS A 16 12.31 25.62 -44.45
N CYS A 17 12.02 26.55 -43.52
CA CYS A 17 12.48 27.94 -43.60
C CYS A 17 13.08 28.38 -42.26
N LEU A 18 14.36 28.75 -42.32
CA LEU A 18 15.21 29.31 -41.28
C LEU A 18 14.88 30.80 -41.03
N LEU A 19 15.11 31.32 -39.82
CA LEU A 19 16.33 32.09 -39.47
C LEU A 19 16.23 32.81 -38.10
N SER A 20 17.33 32.68 -37.34
CA SER A 20 17.88 33.57 -36.29
C SER A 20 17.26 33.44 -34.88
N GLY A 21 17.98 33.08 -33.81
CA GLY A 21 19.41 32.82 -33.62
C GLY A 21 19.85 33.25 -32.21
N CYS A 22 20.54 32.34 -31.49
CA CYS A 22 21.55 32.55 -30.42
C CYS A 22 21.14 33.35 -29.16
N LYS A 23 21.45 32.97 -27.91
CA LYS A 23 22.53 32.12 -27.39
C LYS A 23 22.30 31.86 -25.88
N SER A 24 22.46 30.60 -25.47
CA SER A 24 23.12 30.07 -24.26
C SER A 24 23.33 30.96 -23.02
N ALA A 25 22.98 30.47 -21.82
CA ALA A 25 23.89 29.75 -20.92
C ALA A 25 23.21 29.38 -19.59
N SER A 26 23.30 28.09 -19.23
CA SER A 26 23.18 27.60 -17.86
C SER A 26 24.44 27.99 -17.08
N LEU A 27 24.28 28.47 -15.84
CA LEU A 27 24.90 27.86 -14.64
C LEU A 27 24.63 28.70 -13.38
N THR A 28 24.25 27.93 -12.38
CA THR A 28 24.06 28.11 -10.94
C THR A 28 25.19 28.81 -10.16
N VAL A 29 24.81 29.24 -8.95
CA VAL A 29 25.51 29.18 -7.64
C VAL A 29 25.91 30.52 -6.96
N SER A 30 25.40 30.64 -5.73
CA SER A 30 26.02 31.17 -4.48
C SER A 30 25.87 32.63 -4.03
N ASP A 31 25.41 32.68 -2.77
CA ASP A 31 25.96 33.36 -1.60
C ASP A 31 25.80 34.88 -1.38
N LYS A 32 25.12 35.11 -0.23
CA LYS A 32 25.49 35.97 0.92
C LYS A 32 25.23 37.48 0.86
N ASN A 33 24.63 37.89 1.98
CA ASN A 33 24.82 39.12 2.77
C ASN A 33 24.81 40.46 2.01
N ASP A 34 23.94 41.38 2.43
CA ASP A 34 24.32 42.31 3.50
C ASP A 34 23.12 43.15 3.98
N GLU A 35 23.27 43.63 5.21
CA GLU A 35 22.44 44.55 5.99
C GLU A 35 22.00 45.79 5.17
N THR A 36 20.91 46.53 5.48
CA THR A 36 20.81 47.43 6.64
C THR A 36 19.42 48.13 6.72
N LYS A 37 18.84 48.12 7.93
CA LYS A 37 18.04 49.14 8.67
C LYS A 37 17.29 50.28 7.95
N SER A 38 16.01 50.44 8.33
CA SER A 38 15.49 51.54 9.18
C SER A 38 14.00 51.27 9.50
N GLU A 39 13.59 50.89 10.71
CA GLU A 39 13.30 51.70 11.92
C GLU A 39 12.09 52.66 11.81
N LYS A 40 11.15 52.49 12.78
CA LYS A 40 10.14 53.43 13.34
C LYS A 40 8.78 53.54 12.65
N ASP A 41 7.62 53.61 13.34
CA ASP A 41 7.18 53.71 14.74
C ASP A 41 5.74 53.13 14.74
N ALA A 42 5.30 52.27 15.67
CA ALA A 42 4.79 52.54 17.03
C ALA A 42 3.44 53.28 17.11
N ASP A 43 2.67 52.84 18.11
CA ASP A 43 1.45 53.40 18.73
C ASP A 43 0.09 52.84 18.26
N GLU A 44 -0.52 51.95 19.07
CA GLU A 44 -1.37 52.21 20.28
C GLU A 44 -2.83 52.35 19.82
N GLU A 45 -3.90 51.91 20.47
CA GLU A 45 -4.27 51.44 21.81
C GLU A 45 -5.73 50.90 21.60
N ASP A 46 -6.16 49.75 22.11
CA ASP A 46 -6.53 49.44 23.50
C ASP A 46 -8.05 49.58 23.79
N ALA A 47 -8.46 48.90 24.87
CA ALA A 47 -9.74 48.82 25.59
C ALA A 47 -10.67 47.65 25.20
N GLU A 48 -10.56 46.51 25.89
CA GLU A 48 -11.14 46.19 27.22
C GLU A 48 -12.68 46.11 27.19
N LYS A 49 -13.37 44.99 27.47
CA LYS A 49 -13.40 44.05 28.63
C LYS A 49 -14.80 44.15 29.28
N SER A 50 -15.51 43.03 29.39
CA SER A 50 -16.48 42.82 30.48
C SER A 50 -16.76 41.32 30.68
N GLU A 51 -16.46 40.86 31.89
CA GLU A 51 -16.80 39.56 32.47
C GLU A 51 -18.28 39.50 32.90
N GLU A 52 -18.95 38.35 32.80
CA GLU A 52 -19.50 37.59 33.96
C GLU A 52 -20.27 36.32 33.54
N LYS A 53 -19.66 35.16 33.85
CA LYS A 53 -20.15 33.92 34.49
C LYS A 53 -21.67 33.55 34.50
N SER A 54 -21.99 32.35 33.98
CA SER A 54 -22.97 31.37 34.54
C SER A 54 -22.75 30.01 33.87
N GLU A 55 -22.21 29.01 34.59
CA GLU A 55 -22.92 27.81 35.11
C GLU A 55 -22.96 26.61 34.13
N GLU A 56 -22.43 25.49 34.61
CA GLU A 56 -22.40 24.16 34.02
C GLU A 56 -23.81 23.67 33.60
N THR A 57 -23.91 23.04 32.43
CA THR A 57 -24.63 21.76 32.30
C THR A 57 -24.03 20.99 31.13
N SER A 58 -23.74 19.72 31.39
CA SER A 58 -23.27 18.70 30.47
C SER A 58 -24.19 18.51 29.27
N GLU A 59 -23.61 18.30 28.10
CA GLU A 59 -24.13 17.35 27.10
C GLU A 59 -22.94 16.81 26.33
N LYS A 60 -22.71 15.50 26.50
CA LYS A 60 -21.84 14.67 25.66
C LYS A 60 -22.46 14.70 24.26
N GLU A 61 -21.71 15.17 23.27
CA GLU A 61 -21.90 14.70 21.90
C GLU A 61 -21.05 13.44 21.77
N GLU A 62 -21.76 12.31 21.74
CA GLU A 62 -21.24 11.04 21.24
C GLU A 62 -21.04 11.21 19.73
N GLU A 63 -19.80 11.42 19.31
CA GLU A 63 -19.39 11.05 17.96
C GLU A 63 -19.52 9.52 17.86
N GLU A 64 -20.58 9.06 17.21
CA GLU A 64 -20.63 7.72 16.64
C GLU A 64 -19.56 7.67 15.53
N LYS A 65 -18.34 7.30 15.91
CA LYS A 65 -17.44 6.59 14.98
C LYS A 65 -18.17 5.32 14.57
N GLU A 66 -18.48 5.20 13.28
CA GLU A 66 -18.78 3.91 12.65
C GLU A 66 -17.69 2.95 13.09
N THR A 67 -18.09 2.00 13.93
CA THR A 67 -17.25 0.91 14.37
C THR A 67 -17.49 -0.17 13.33
N ASP A 68 -16.47 -0.43 12.51
CA ASP A 68 -16.40 -1.67 11.74
C ASP A 68 -16.84 -2.83 12.62
N GLU A 69 -17.71 -3.70 12.08
CA GLU A 69 -18.31 -4.81 12.80
C GLU A 69 -17.24 -5.62 13.54
N ALA A 70 -17.10 -5.34 14.83
CA ALA A 70 -16.17 -6.03 15.71
C ALA A 70 -16.56 -7.51 15.76
N GLN A 71 -15.79 -8.35 15.05
CA GLN A 71 -15.82 -9.78 15.30
C GLN A 71 -15.34 -10.01 16.74
N SER A 72 -16.27 -10.38 17.63
CA SER A 72 -15.91 -10.72 19.00
C SER A 72 -15.01 -11.96 18.99
N THR A 73 -13.75 -11.82 19.42
CA THR A 73 -12.81 -12.93 19.62
C THR A 73 -13.11 -13.69 20.92
N GLU A 74 -14.37 -14.12 21.15
CA GLU A 74 -14.69 -15.03 22.24
C GLU A 74 -13.94 -16.36 22.03
N GLY A 75 -12.83 -16.53 22.77
CA GLY A 75 -12.02 -17.76 22.78
C GLY A 75 -10.60 -17.63 22.23
N TYR A 76 -10.14 -16.43 21.85
CA TYR A 76 -8.73 -16.23 21.49
C TYR A 76 -7.83 -16.33 22.73
N ASP A 77 -6.79 -17.15 22.65
CA ASP A 77 -5.79 -17.33 23.71
C ASP A 77 -4.45 -16.76 23.24
N LEU A 78 -4.12 -15.56 23.75
CA LEU A 78 -2.91 -14.83 23.41
C LEU A 78 -1.65 -15.68 23.60
N TYR A 79 -1.50 -16.38 24.72
CA TYR A 79 -0.27 -17.13 25.00
C TYR A 79 -0.10 -18.34 24.10
N SER A 80 -1.21 -18.97 23.71
CA SER A 80 -1.18 -20.01 22.68
C SER A 80 -0.78 -19.45 21.32
N ALA A 81 -1.22 -18.23 20.97
CA ALA A 81 -0.85 -17.59 19.70
C ALA A 81 0.61 -17.10 19.67
N LEU A 82 1.13 -16.59 20.80
CA LEU A 82 2.53 -16.20 20.94
C LEU A 82 3.48 -17.41 20.96
N SER A 83 2.99 -18.60 21.26
CA SER A 83 3.83 -19.79 21.33
C SER A 83 4.32 -20.18 19.93
N GLY A 84 5.64 -20.18 19.75
CA GLY A 84 6.28 -20.38 18.44
C GLY A 84 6.58 -19.08 17.69
N GLN A 85 6.42 -17.93 18.34
CA GLN A 85 6.96 -16.65 17.91
C GLN A 85 8.26 -16.33 18.70
N GLU A 86 9.23 -15.74 18.02
CA GLU A 86 10.42 -15.12 18.62
C GLU A 86 10.35 -13.61 18.39
N PHE A 87 10.61 -12.81 19.42
CA PHE A 87 10.51 -11.36 19.36
C PHE A 87 11.89 -10.75 19.48
N GLU A 88 12.33 -9.98 18.49
CA GLU A 88 13.57 -9.21 18.56
C GLU A 88 13.27 -7.73 18.84
N LEU A 89 14.05 -7.12 19.73
CA LEU A 89 13.99 -5.70 20.01
C LEU A 89 14.22 -4.89 18.73
N SER A 90 13.25 -4.03 18.41
CA SER A 90 13.34 -3.03 17.35
C SER A 90 14.40 -1.99 17.71
N SER A 91 15.47 -1.90 16.92
CA SER A 91 16.47 -0.86 17.11
C SER A 91 15.97 0.47 16.54
N VAL A 92 15.95 1.52 17.36
CA VAL A 92 15.61 2.89 16.94
C VAL A 92 16.73 3.56 16.15
N ASN A 93 17.92 2.96 16.13
CA ASN A 93 19.10 3.54 15.53
C ASN A 93 19.86 2.46 14.76
N PRO A 94 20.11 2.62 13.44
CA PRO A 94 20.89 1.65 12.66
C PRO A 94 22.33 1.45 13.18
N TYR A 95 22.79 2.30 14.11
CA TYR A 95 24.09 2.19 14.78
C TYR A 95 24.03 1.55 16.19
N ASP A 96 22.85 1.17 16.69
CA ASP A 96 22.66 0.48 17.98
C ASP A 96 22.82 -1.04 17.86
N SER A 97 23.64 -1.51 16.92
CA SER A 97 23.93 -2.94 16.71
C SER A 97 24.52 -3.65 17.95
N ASN A 98 24.92 -2.86 18.94
CA ASN A 98 25.58 -3.25 20.18
C ASN A 98 24.59 -3.72 21.27
N TYR A 99 23.29 -3.53 21.06
CA TYR A 99 22.24 -3.96 21.99
C TYR A 99 21.20 -4.79 21.24
N ARG A 100 21.07 -6.06 21.62
CA ARG A 100 20.02 -6.95 21.09
C ARG A 100 19.31 -7.65 22.22
N THR A 101 18.02 -7.90 22.07
CA THR A 101 17.23 -8.67 23.02
C THR A 101 16.23 -9.51 22.24
N TRP A 102 16.17 -10.78 22.58
CA TRP A 102 15.25 -11.76 22.02
C TRP A 102 14.35 -12.31 23.12
N ILE A 103 13.06 -12.51 22.82
CA ILE A 103 12.06 -13.05 23.75
C ILE A 103 11.26 -14.15 23.05
N GLU A 104 11.05 -15.26 23.76
CA GLU A 104 10.16 -16.36 23.36
C GLU A 104 9.12 -16.61 24.46
N PHE A 105 7.88 -16.90 24.05
CA PHE A 105 6.76 -17.17 24.96
C PHE A 105 6.27 -18.62 24.86
N LYS A 106 5.73 -19.13 25.96
CA LYS A 106 5.05 -20.43 26.03
C LYS A 106 3.56 -20.24 26.29
N GLU A 107 2.79 -21.29 25.98
CA GLU A 107 1.33 -21.32 26.16
C GLU A 107 0.88 -21.04 27.62
N ASP A 108 1.75 -21.25 28.62
CA ASP A 108 1.47 -20.98 30.03
C ASP A 108 1.79 -19.55 30.50
N GLY A 109 2.18 -18.67 29.57
CA GLY A 109 2.60 -17.29 29.86
C GLY A 109 4.01 -17.16 30.43
N SER A 110 4.74 -18.26 30.61
CA SER A 110 6.17 -18.20 30.91
C SER A 110 6.93 -17.78 29.65
N PHE A 111 7.98 -16.98 29.84
CA PHE A 111 8.84 -16.52 28.75
C PHE A 111 10.31 -16.66 29.11
N SER A 112 11.14 -16.72 28.08
CA SER A 112 12.59 -16.73 28.20
C SER A 112 13.22 -15.94 27.08
N GLY A 113 14.43 -15.49 27.29
CA GLY A 113 15.12 -14.71 26.28
C GLY A 113 16.61 -14.61 26.54
N SER A 114 17.28 -13.98 25.58
CA SER A 114 18.69 -13.65 25.64
C SER A 114 18.89 -12.20 25.24
N PHE A 115 20.02 -11.64 25.63
CA PHE A 115 20.41 -10.32 25.20
C PHE A 115 21.93 -10.22 25.06
N LEU A 116 22.33 -9.30 24.21
CA LEU A 116 23.72 -8.98 23.91
C LEU A 116 23.88 -7.48 24.17
N LYS A 117 24.85 -7.10 25.00
CA LYS A 117 25.20 -5.70 25.28
C LYS A 117 26.71 -5.50 25.20
N ASP A 118 27.16 -4.85 24.14
CA ASP A 118 28.55 -4.41 24.02
C ASP A 118 28.73 -3.06 24.72
N TYR A 119 29.78 -2.95 25.54
CA TYR A 119 30.10 -1.74 26.28
C TYR A 119 31.60 -1.47 26.34
N TYR A 120 31.98 -0.23 26.61
CA TYR A 120 33.37 0.18 26.76
C TYR A 120 33.66 0.52 28.23
N VAL A 121 34.74 -0.01 28.78
CA VAL A 121 35.21 0.31 30.13
C VAL A 121 36.51 1.10 30.05
N GLU A 122 36.59 2.24 30.73
CA GLU A 122 37.86 2.95 30.89
C GLU A 122 38.81 2.14 31.77
N SER A 123 39.98 1.78 31.23
CA SER A 123 41.07 1.10 31.94
C SER A 123 42.34 1.98 32.00
N GLU A 124 43.30 1.63 32.86
CA GLU A 124 44.58 2.37 32.98
C GLU A 124 45.39 2.38 31.67
N ASP A 125 45.13 1.44 30.75
CA ASP A 125 45.84 1.25 29.48
C ASP A 125 45.03 1.71 28.24
N GLY A 126 43.80 2.19 28.41
CA GLY A 126 42.90 2.66 27.32
C GLY A 126 41.44 2.25 27.55
N GLU A 127 40.58 2.48 26.55
CA GLU A 127 39.25 1.87 26.51
C GLU A 127 39.39 0.36 26.23
N GLU A 128 38.76 -0.47 27.05
CA GLU A 128 38.65 -1.91 26.85
C GLU A 128 37.21 -2.29 26.50
N ASP A 129 37.07 -3.13 25.47
CA ASP A 129 35.79 -3.68 25.05
C ASP A 129 35.31 -4.71 26.08
N GLY A 130 34.06 -4.57 26.51
CA GLY A 130 33.35 -5.50 27.36
C GLY A 130 32.05 -5.97 26.69
N GLU A 131 31.62 -7.16 27.04
CA GLU A 131 30.41 -7.80 26.49
C GLU A 131 29.63 -8.38 27.69
N ALA A 132 28.34 -8.04 27.77
CA ALA A 132 27.42 -8.51 28.79
C ALA A 132 26.32 -9.32 28.13
N ASP A 133 26.68 -10.53 27.74
CA ASP A 133 25.73 -11.52 27.24
C ASP A 133 24.96 -12.13 28.40
N GLY A 134 23.65 -12.01 28.36
CA GLY A 134 22.77 -12.51 29.40
C GLY A 134 21.63 -13.35 28.87
N SER A 135 21.00 -14.05 29.79
CA SER A 135 19.71 -14.70 29.55
C SER A 135 18.74 -14.36 30.66
N PHE A 136 17.46 -14.52 30.38
CA PHE A 136 16.42 -14.32 31.39
C PHE A 136 15.28 -15.30 31.22
N THR A 137 14.57 -15.48 32.32
CA THR A 137 13.28 -16.16 32.36
C THR A 137 12.30 -15.30 33.11
N GLY A 138 11.02 -15.39 32.76
CA GLY A 138 9.98 -14.64 33.42
C GLY A 138 8.60 -15.27 33.28
N GLN A 139 7.63 -14.62 33.90
CA GLN A 139 6.24 -15.03 33.89
C GLN A 139 5.36 -13.80 33.67
N LEU A 140 4.48 -13.88 32.67
CA LEU A 140 3.40 -12.92 32.51
C LEU A 140 2.23 -13.30 33.41
N GLY A 141 1.51 -12.27 33.86
CA GLY A 141 0.30 -12.40 34.64
C GLY A 141 -0.91 -12.71 33.79
N LYS A 142 -2.07 -12.21 34.20
CA LYS A 142 -3.31 -12.41 33.46
C LYS A 142 -3.39 -11.42 32.29
N CYS A 143 -3.57 -11.91 31.07
CA CYS A 143 -3.88 -11.03 29.93
C CYS A 143 -5.24 -10.35 30.07
N THR A 144 -5.29 -9.10 29.62
CA THR A 144 -6.52 -8.34 29.42
C THR A 144 -6.60 -7.93 27.96
N GLN A 145 -7.72 -8.26 27.32
CA GLN A 145 -8.00 -7.78 25.97
C GLN A 145 -8.38 -6.30 26.03
N VAL A 146 -7.73 -5.47 25.22
CA VAL A 146 -8.07 -4.05 25.05
C VAL A 146 -9.03 -3.89 23.88
N ASP A 147 -8.66 -4.46 22.73
CA ASP A 147 -9.48 -4.55 21.52
C ASP A 147 -9.23 -5.90 20.80
N GLN A 148 -9.77 -6.08 19.59
CA GLN A 148 -9.64 -7.34 18.85
C GLN A 148 -8.19 -7.70 18.47
N TYR A 149 -7.32 -6.70 18.30
CA TYR A 149 -5.91 -6.85 17.91
C TYR A 149 -4.92 -6.35 18.98
N THR A 150 -5.38 -5.98 20.16
CA THR A 150 -4.54 -5.41 21.22
C THR A 150 -4.83 -6.04 22.58
N TRP A 151 -3.77 -6.50 23.23
CA TRP A 151 -3.82 -7.14 24.54
C TRP A 151 -2.75 -6.54 25.47
N THR A 152 -2.99 -6.58 26.78
CA THR A 152 -1.96 -6.23 27.76
C THR A 152 -1.77 -7.34 28.80
N ALA A 153 -0.57 -7.44 29.34
CA ALA A 153 -0.26 -8.30 30.48
C ALA A 153 0.86 -7.69 31.33
N ASP A 154 0.72 -7.76 32.66
CA ASP A 154 1.81 -7.42 33.58
C ASP A 154 2.88 -8.52 33.56
N ILE A 155 4.16 -8.13 33.61
CA ILE A 155 5.22 -9.07 34.01
C ILE A 155 5.10 -9.30 35.53
N GLU A 156 4.89 -10.55 35.96
CA GLU A 156 4.83 -10.92 37.38
C GLU A 156 6.22 -11.17 37.97
N GLU A 157 7.11 -11.78 37.17
CA GLU A 157 8.47 -12.15 37.59
C GLU A 157 9.42 -12.09 36.38
N ILE A 158 10.64 -11.61 36.61
CA ILE A 158 11.78 -11.80 35.71
C ILE A 158 13.04 -12.09 36.52
N THR A 159 13.86 -13.01 36.03
CA THR A 159 15.16 -13.36 36.62
C THR A 159 16.21 -13.35 35.53
N TYR A 160 17.28 -12.59 35.77
CA TYR A 160 18.43 -12.47 34.88
C TYR A 160 19.58 -13.38 35.31
N GLU A 161 20.20 -14.02 34.33
CA GLU A 161 21.46 -14.76 34.46
C GLU A 161 22.53 -14.09 33.60
N VAL A 162 23.47 -13.41 34.28
CA VAL A 162 24.55 -12.64 33.64
C VAL A 162 25.93 -13.00 34.19
N PRO A 163 27.01 -12.79 33.41
CA PRO A 163 28.38 -12.98 33.86
C PRO A 163 28.70 -12.16 35.11
N ALA A 164 29.36 -12.76 36.10
CA ALA A 164 29.64 -12.11 37.39
C ALA A 164 30.56 -10.88 37.30
N ASN A 165 31.20 -10.67 36.15
CA ASN A 165 32.07 -9.54 35.83
C ASN A 165 31.37 -8.43 35.03
N ALA A 166 30.11 -8.62 34.62
CA ALA A 166 29.34 -7.58 33.95
C ALA A 166 28.98 -6.47 34.97
N PRO A 167 29.14 -5.17 34.61
CA PRO A 167 28.63 -4.08 35.43
C PRO A 167 27.11 -4.18 35.60
N SER A 168 26.60 -3.72 36.74
CA SER A 168 25.17 -3.82 37.07
C SER A 168 24.27 -3.11 36.05
N GLU A 169 24.73 -2.02 35.44
CA GLU A 169 23.98 -1.28 34.41
C GLU A 169 23.76 -2.07 33.10
N TYR A 170 24.55 -3.12 32.84
CA TYR A 170 24.40 -3.99 31.66
C TYR A 170 23.80 -5.35 32.01
N SER A 171 23.28 -5.51 33.23
CA SER A 171 22.79 -6.81 33.72
C SER A 171 21.34 -7.11 33.33
N ASN A 172 20.66 -6.16 32.69
CA ASN A 172 19.26 -6.27 32.28
C ASN A 172 19.13 -6.20 30.77
N ALA A 173 18.10 -6.86 30.23
CA ALA A 173 17.77 -6.83 28.81
C ALA A 173 17.21 -5.46 28.39
N SER A 174 17.45 -5.08 27.13
CA SER A 174 16.90 -3.83 26.59
C SER A 174 15.45 -3.97 26.12
N GLY A 175 14.67 -2.91 26.30
CA GLY A 175 13.22 -2.92 26.17
C GLY A 175 12.50 -3.56 27.35
N LEU A 176 13.22 -3.99 28.39
CA LEU A 176 12.70 -4.58 29.63
C LEU A 176 13.32 -3.91 30.87
N GLU A 177 13.89 -2.73 30.70
CA GLU A 177 14.27 -1.87 31.79
C GLU A 177 13.03 -1.53 32.67
N GLY A 178 13.23 -0.97 33.87
CA GLY A 178 12.09 -0.55 34.71
C GLY A 178 11.39 -1.64 35.54
N PHE A 179 11.47 -2.94 35.19
CA PHE A 179 10.84 -4.02 35.99
C PHE A 179 11.31 -4.07 37.45
N GLU A 180 12.53 -3.60 37.74
CA GLU A 180 13.07 -3.52 39.11
C GLU A 180 12.19 -2.71 40.08
N ASN A 181 11.28 -1.89 39.56
CA ASN A 181 10.32 -1.09 40.33
C ASN A 181 8.97 -1.79 40.59
N GLY A 182 8.75 -3.00 40.06
CA GLY A 182 7.65 -3.89 40.47
C GLY A 182 6.42 -3.94 39.56
N SER A 183 6.45 -3.33 38.37
CA SER A 183 5.50 -3.63 37.27
C SER A 183 5.97 -2.98 35.97
N THR A 184 6.20 -3.78 34.94
CA THR A 184 6.24 -3.33 33.54
C THR A 184 5.06 -4.01 32.86
N GLU A 185 4.13 -3.24 32.32
CA GLU A 185 3.06 -3.78 31.48
C GLU A 185 3.65 -4.02 30.09
N MET A 186 3.37 -5.20 29.51
CA MET A 186 3.59 -5.47 28.10
C MET A 186 2.27 -5.28 27.35
N THR A 187 2.32 -4.52 26.27
CA THR A 187 1.22 -4.43 25.30
C THR A 187 1.58 -5.26 24.07
N PHE A 188 0.65 -6.08 23.60
CA PHE A 188 0.79 -6.96 22.45
C PHE A 188 -0.17 -6.48 21.37
N TYR A 189 0.38 -6.13 20.22
CA TYR A 189 -0.37 -5.84 19.01
C TYR A 189 -0.28 -7.05 18.08
N LEU A 190 -1.43 -7.56 17.67
CA LEU A 190 -1.56 -8.71 16.80
C LEU A 190 -1.48 -8.28 15.33
N PRO A 191 -1.15 -9.21 14.41
CA PRO A 191 -1.34 -9.00 12.98
C PRO A 191 -2.77 -8.50 12.72
N GLY A 192 -2.89 -7.46 11.90
CA GLY A 192 -4.14 -6.78 11.59
C GLY A 192 -4.48 -5.56 12.44
N LYS A 193 -3.68 -5.18 13.45
CA LYS A 193 -3.88 -3.89 14.14
C LYS A 193 -3.66 -2.73 13.16
N ASP A 194 -4.57 -1.77 13.08
CA ASP A 194 -4.41 -0.57 12.27
C ASP A 194 -3.17 0.22 12.71
N ILE A 195 -2.32 0.57 11.75
CA ILE A 195 -1.07 1.29 12.00
C ILE A 195 -1.33 2.72 12.49
N GLU A 196 -2.41 3.37 12.06
CA GLU A 196 -2.79 4.70 12.55
C GLU A 196 -3.25 4.69 14.01
N GLU A 197 -3.64 3.52 14.53
CA GLU A 197 -4.03 3.35 15.93
C GLU A 197 -2.87 2.99 16.86
N LEU A 198 -1.65 2.78 16.32
CA LEU A 198 -0.47 2.50 17.13
C LEU A 198 -0.02 3.77 17.88
N PRO A 199 0.48 3.64 19.12
CA PRO A 199 1.11 4.76 19.80
C PRO A 199 2.29 5.34 19.00
N ASP A 200 2.45 6.67 19.00
CA ASP A 200 3.50 7.37 18.25
C ASP A 200 4.91 6.81 18.48
N ASP A 201 5.24 6.42 19.72
CA ASP A 201 6.55 5.85 20.08
C ASP A 201 6.74 4.46 19.43
N VAL A 202 5.70 3.62 19.42
CA VAL A 202 5.70 2.30 18.76
C VAL A 202 5.84 2.45 17.26
N ASN A 203 5.10 3.38 16.67
CA ASN A 203 5.18 3.70 15.25
C ASN A 203 6.60 4.17 14.88
N THR A 204 7.17 5.10 15.67
CA THR A 204 8.56 5.56 15.48
C THR A 204 9.57 4.42 15.60
N TRP A 205 9.41 3.52 16.57
CA TRP A 205 10.31 2.39 16.77
C TRP A 205 10.26 1.36 15.64
N LEU A 206 9.07 1.03 15.15
CA LEU A 206 8.86 0.04 14.09
C LEU A 206 9.26 0.59 12.71
N PHE A 207 8.83 1.80 12.39
CA PHE A 207 8.99 2.33 11.04
C PHE A 207 10.27 3.15 10.86
N GLY A 208 10.97 3.50 11.94
CA GLY A 208 12.31 4.08 11.90
C GLY A 208 13.45 3.07 11.73
N ASN A 209 13.15 1.78 11.50
CA ASN A 209 14.13 0.68 11.53
C ASN A 209 14.13 -0.19 10.26
N ASP A 210 14.72 -1.40 10.33
CA ASP A 210 14.77 -2.39 9.24
C ASP A 210 13.39 -2.76 8.67
N PHE A 211 12.31 -2.73 9.47
CA PHE A 211 10.93 -2.87 9.00
C PHE A 211 10.50 -1.65 8.19
N GLY A 212 10.79 -0.43 8.62
CA GLY A 212 10.65 0.77 7.79
C GLY A 212 11.39 0.65 6.45
N ALA A 213 12.59 0.07 6.44
CA ALA A 213 13.29 -0.26 5.20
C ALA A 213 12.62 -1.40 4.41
N LEU A 214 12.04 -2.40 5.10
CA LEU A 214 11.28 -3.53 4.57
C LEU A 214 9.89 -3.12 4.05
N VAL A 215 9.32 -2.00 4.47
CA VAL A 215 8.02 -1.50 3.94
C VAL A 215 8.14 -0.15 3.25
N GLY A 216 9.38 0.30 3.01
CA GLY A 216 9.68 1.51 2.25
C GLY A 216 9.33 2.83 2.94
N TYR A 217 9.14 2.84 4.26
CA TYR A 217 8.71 4.01 5.04
C TYR A 217 9.68 5.21 4.97
N ASP A 218 10.99 4.94 4.87
CA ASP A 218 12.04 5.98 4.79
C ASP A 218 12.34 6.46 3.36
N MET A 219 11.50 6.10 2.40
CA MET A 219 11.64 6.52 1.01
C MET A 219 10.49 7.47 0.68
N ASP A 220 10.78 8.77 0.53
CA ASP A 220 9.85 9.90 0.23
C ASP A 220 8.90 9.71 -0.98
N TRP A 221 8.86 8.53 -1.59
CA TRP A 221 8.22 8.21 -2.85
C TRP A 221 7.61 6.79 -2.87
N VAL A 222 7.56 6.07 -1.73
CA VAL A 222 6.81 4.82 -1.59
C VAL A 222 5.48 5.11 -0.90
N SER A 223 4.39 5.05 -1.67
CA SER A 223 3.03 5.38 -1.21
C SER A 223 2.27 4.18 -0.60
N ASP A 224 2.97 3.09 -0.28
CA ASP A 224 2.36 1.77 -0.05
C ASP A 224 2.66 1.16 1.32
N ALA A 225 2.85 2.00 2.35
CA ALA A 225 2.87 1.53 3.73
C ALA A 225 1.63 0.63 4.00
N PRO A 226 1.81 -0.50 4.71
CA PRO A 226 0.68 -1.31 5.11
C PRO A 226 -0.29 -0.45 5.93
N GLN A 227 -1.59 -0.75 5.82
CA GLN A 227 -2.60 -0.08 6.66
C GLN A 227 -2.69 -0.73 8.03
N ASP A 228 -2.32 -2.00 8.12
CA ASP A 228 -2.38 -2.79 9.33
C ASP A 228 -1.07 -3.56 9.55
N LEU A 229 -0.80 -3.91 10.80
CA LEU A 229 0.41 -4.62 11.17
C LEU A 229 0.45 -6.01 10.51
N PRO A 230 1.50 -6.34 9.75
CA PRO A 230 1.64 -7.65 9.12
C PRO A 230 2.14 -8.75 10.06
N PHE A 231 2.53 -8.41 11.29
CA PHE A 231 3.10 -9.33 12.27
C PHE A 231 2.81 -8.87 13.70
N TYR A 232 3.15 -9.70 14.67
CA TYR A 232 3.03 -9.38 16.09
C TYR A 232 4.04 -8.32 16.52
N VAL A 233 3.61 -7.38 17.35
CA VAL A 233 4.47 -6.38 17.99
C VAL A 233 4.24 -6.41 19.49
N ILE A 234 5.32 -6.28 20.27
CA ILE A 234 5.24 -6.10 21.72
C ILE A 234 5.81 -4.74 22.05
N SER A 235 5.12 -3.92 22.84
CA SER A 235 5.67 -2.69 23.40
C SER A 235 5.67 -2.71 24.92
N THR A 236 6.70 -2.09 25.48
CA THR A 236 6.83 -1.71 26.89
C THR A 236 7.12 -0.22 26.98
N ASP A 237 7.18 0.32 28.18
CA ASP A 237 7.61 1.72 28.40
C ASP A 237 9.06 1.98 27.94
N ASP A 238 9.88 0.93 27.83
CA ASP A 238 11.31 1.02 27.56
C ASP A 238 11.72 0.51 26.17
N GLY A 239 10.80 -0.07 25.39
CA GLY A 239 11.10 -0.51 24.03
C GLY A 239 9.98 -1.21 23.28
N CYS A 240 10.27 -1.58 22.05
CA CYS A 240 9.37 -2.26 21.13
C CYS A 240 10.05 -3.47 20.52
N PHE A 241 9.34 -4.59 20.39
CA PHE A 241 9.84 -5.84 19.84
C PHE A 241 8.97 -6.27 18.67
N SER A 242 9.61 -6.71 17.59
CA SER A 242 8.93 -7.25 16.42
C SER A 242 8.96 -8.78 16.46
N GLY A 243 7.80 -9.39 16.29
CA GLY A 243 7.63 -10.84 16.23
C GLY A 243 8.12 -11.42 14.91
N ARG A 244 8.74 -12.59 15.01
CA ARG A 244 9.17 -13.47 13.94
C ARG A 244 8.58 -14.86 14.16
N ASN A 245 8.12 -15.50 13.11
CA ASN A 245 7.40 -16.76 13.22
C ASN A 245 8.36 -17.94 13.14
N VAL A 246 9.07 -18.22 14.24
CA VAL A 246 10.01 -19.35 14.31
C VAL A 246 9.35 -20.73 14.17
N SER A 247 8.01 -20.80 14.23
CA SER A 247 7.27 -22.04 13.93
C SER A 247 7.21 -22.37 12.44
N GLY A 248 7.63 -21.44 11.57
CA GLY A 248 7.59 -21.57 10.11
C GLY A 248 6.19 -21.43 9.53
N LYS A 249 5.24 -20.85 10.28
CA LYS A 249 3.90 -20.54 9.77
C LYS A 249 3.94 -19.15 9.12
N ASN A 250 3.68 -19.08 7.83
CA ASN A 250 3.65 -17.83 7.08
C ASN A 250 2.30 -17.12 7.26
N GLU A 251 2.18 -16.26 8.26
CA GLU A 251 0.94 -15.52 8.56
C GLU A 251 0.86 -14.16 7.86
N LEU A 252 1.69 -13.94 6.84
CA LEU A 252 1.69 -12.72 6.04
C LEU A 252 0.76 -12.89 4.83
N TYR A 253 -0.01 -11.86 4.52
CA TYR A 253 -0.93 -11.87 3.39
C TYR A 253 -0.68 -10.68 2.46
N ILE A 254 -0.84 -10.88 1.15
CA ILE A 254 -0.97 -9.78 0.21
C ILE A 254 -2.45 -9.41 0.10
N LYS A 255 -2.74 -8.12 0.20
CA LYS A 255 -4.04 -7.56 -0.13
C LYS A 255 -3.95 -6.57 -1.28
N ASN A 256 -5.07 -6.39 -1.95
CA ASN A 256 -5.26 -5.38 -2.98
C ASN A 256 -6.10 -4.24 -2.39
N LYS A 257 -5.54 -3.02 -2.28
CA LYS A 257 -6.26 -1.89 -1.69
C LYS A 257 -7.38 -1.36 -2.60
N ALA A 258 -7.31 -1.61 -3.90
CA ALA A 258 -8.33 -1.11 -4.82
C ALA A 258 -9.70 -1.74 -4.52
N LYS A 259 -9.81 -3.04 -4.23
CA LYS A 259 -11.11 -3.69 -3.93
C LYS A 259 -12.19 -3.34 -4.98
N LEU A 260 -12.06 -3.93 -6.17
CA LEU A 260 -12.82 -3.53 -7.34
C LEU A 260 -14.28 -4.04 -7.29
N PRO A 261 -15.28 -3.22 -7.68
CA PRO A 261 -16.69 -3.61 -7.65
C PRO A 261 -17.05 -4.56 -8.80
N GLY A 262 -18.02 -5.44 -8.60
CA GLY A 262 -18.44 -6.43 -9.61
C GLY A 262 -17.55 -7.66 -9.69
N ILE A 263 -16.48 -7.71 -8.91
CA ILE A 263 -15.70 -8.91 -8.64
C ILE A 263 -16.33 -9.65 -7.45
N ILE A 264 -16.34 -10.98 -7.49
CA ILE A 264 -16.83 -11.85 -6.43
C ILE A 264 -15.74 -12.81 -5.98
N ASN A 265 -15.74 -13.17 -4.69
CA ASN A 265 -14.85 -14.22 -4.19
C ASN A 265 -15.32 -15.61 -4.67
N GLN A 266 -14.53 -16.24 -5.53
CA GLN A 266 -14.83 -17.58 -6.07
C GLN A 266 -14.24 -18.70 -5.21
N GLU A 267 -13.00 -18.52 -4.76
CA GLU A 267 -12.27 -19.51 -3.96
C GLU A 267 -11.41 -18.82 -2.91
N LEU A 268 -11.43 -19.35 -1.69
CA LEU A 268 -10.52 -18.98 -0.62
C LEU A 268 -10.07 -20.25 0.10
N THR A 269 -8.77 -20.54 -0.01
CA THR A 269 -8.12 -21.65 0.69
C THR A 269 -6.91 -21.12 1.45
N ILE A 270 -6.90 -21.33 2.78
CA ILE A 270 -5.80 -20.97 3.67
C ILE A 270 -5.32 -22.23 4.37
N ASN A 271 -4.02 -22.51 4.29
CA ASN A 271 -3.40 -23.67 4.90
C ASN A 271 -2.94 -23.36 6.33
N SER A 272 -2.68 -24.39 7.13
CA SER A 272 -2.23 -24.22 8.51
C SER A 272 -0.82 -23.64 8.67
N ASP A 273 -0.02 -23.67 7.60
CA ASP A 273 1.27 -23.02 7.50
C ASP A 273 1.15 -21.58 6.94
N GLY A 274 -0.08 -21.09 6.76
CA GLY A 274 -0.40 -19.75 6.28
C GLY A 274 -0.12 -19.49 4.79
N THR A 275 0.34 -20.49 4.04
CA THR A 275 0.23 -20.45 2.57
C THR A 275 -1.24 -20.43 2.16
N TYR A 276 -1.55 -19.76 1.05
CA TYR A 276 -2.93 -19.54 0.65
C TYR A 276 -3.12 -19.39 -0.86
N THR A 277 -4.37 -19.54 -1.28
CA THR A 277 -4.86 -19.16 -2.62
C THR A 277 -6.24 -18.53 -2.47
N CYS A 278 -6.38 -17.33 -3.02
CA CYS A 278 -7.63 -16.62 -3.21
C CYS A 278 -7.84 -16.39 -4.70
N ILE A 279 -9.04 -16.72 -5.18
CA ILE A 279 -9.47 -16.44 -6.54
C ILE A 279 -10.72 -15.60 -6.48
N ASP A 280 -10.64 -14.42 -7.08
CA ASP A 280 -11.79 -13.56 -7.31
C ASP A 280 -12.01 -13.39 -8.81
N ALA A 281 -13.24 -13.23 -9.26
CA ALA A 281 -13.51 -12.94 -10.67
C ALA A 281 -14.82 -12.18 -10.83
N ASP A 282 -15.07 -11.60 -12.00
CA ASP A 282 -16.41 -11.13 -12.34
C ASP A 282 -17.40 -12.30 -12.54
N GLU A 283 -18.69 -11.99 -12.65
CA GLU A 283 -19.78 -12.99 -12.72
C GLU A 283 -19.58 -13.99 -13.88
N ASP A 284 -19.03 -13.52 -15.00
CA ASP A 284 -18.81 -14.30 -16.21
C ASP A 284 -17.41 -14.94 -16.28
N GLY A 285 -16.48 -14.56 -15.40
CA GLY A 285 -15.08 -15.00 -15.43
C GLY A 285 -14.25 -14.38 -16.57
N ASN A 286 -14.69 -13.25 -17.13
CA ASN A 286 -13.95 -12.48 -18.12
C ASN A 286 -12.68 -11.85 -17.53
N ILE A 287 -12.76 -11.42 -16.28
CA ILE A 287 -11.62 -10.91 -15.51
C ILE A 287 -11.51 -11.72 -14.22
N LYS A 288 -10.32 -12.25 -13.97
CA LYS A 288 -10.01 -13.07 -12.80
C LYS A 288 -8.73 -12.61 -12.13
N PHE A 289 -8.74 -12.61 -10.81
CA PHE A 289 -7.63 -12.29 -9.93
C PHE A 289 -7.23 -13.53 -9.15
N ILE A 290 -5.94 -13.86 -9.16
CA ILE A 290 -5.38 -14.98 -8.39
C ILE A 290 -4.33 -14.41 -7.45
N ASN A 291 -4.60 -14.47 -6.15
CA ASN A 291 -3.70 -14.04 -5.10
C ASN A 291 -3.26 -15.27 -4.30
N THR A 292 -1.98 -15.61 -4.34
CA THR A 292 -1.47 -16.84 -3.72
C THR A 292 -0.13 -16.62 -3.05
N CYS A 293 0.14 -17.43 -2.03
CA CYS A 293 1.42 -17.54 -1.38
C CYS A 293 1.85 -18.99 -1.25
N PHE A 294 3.12 -19.28 -1.55
CA PHE A 294 3.71 -20.61 -1.43
C PHE A 294 5.22 -20.58 -1.18
N GLU A 295 5.76 -21.65 -0.59
CA GLU A 295 7.20 -21.83 -0.34
C GLU A 295 8.01 -21.93 -1.64
N TYR A 296 9.21 -21.35 -1.66
CA TYR A 296 10.05 -21.21 -2.85
C TYR A 296 11.56 -21.24 -2.57
N ASP A 297 12.26 -22.29 -2.96
CA ASP A 297 13.69 -22.48 -2.65
C ASP A 297 14.67 -21.60 -3.45
N GLY A 298 14.21 -20.85 -4.45
CA GLY A 298 15.09 -20.14 -5.40
C GLY A 298 15.65 -18.81 -4.88
N PHE A 299 16.90 -18.49 -5.26
CA PHE A 299 17.54 -17.25 -4.80
C PHE A 299 16.93 -15.98 -5.42
N ASP A 300 16.62 -16.06 -6.71
CA ASP A 300 15.92 -15.06 -7.49
C ASP A 300 14.61 -15.69 -7.97
N VAL A 301 13.52 -14.92 -7.97
CA VAL A 301 12.20 -15.41 -8.41
C VAL A 301 12.28 -15.90 -9.86
N ASP A 302 12.17 -17.19 -10.09
CA ASP A 302 11.93 -17.75 -11.42
C ASP A 302 10.44 -17.68 -11.72
N VAL A 303 10.06 -16.71 -12.56
CA VAL A 303 8.66 -16.46 -12.91
C VAL A 303 8.05 -17.64 -13.64
N GLU A 304 8.79 -18.31 -14.53
CA GLU A 304 8.25 -19.45 -15.29
C GLU A 304 7.98 -20.64 -14.35
N GLU A 305 8.86 -20.88 -13.38
CA GLU A 305 8.64 -21.88 -12.33
C GLU A 305 7.42 -21.52 -11.46
N CYS A 306 7.26 -20.25 -11.11
CA CYS A 306 6.11 -19.78 -10.33
C CYS A 306 4.80 -19.96 -11.11
N ILE A 307 4.77 -19.62 -12.41
CA ILE A 307 3.61 -19.86 -13.27
C ILE A 307 3.27 -21.35 -13.31
N GLN A 308 4.28 -22.23 -13.44
CA GLN A 308 4.07 -23.68 -13.40
C GLN A 308 3.53 -24.18 -12.06
N LYS A 309 3.95 -23.60 -10.94
CA LYS A 309 3.38 -23.91 -9.62
C LYS A 309 1.90 -23.51 -9.51
N ILE A 310 1.53 -22.36 -10.08
CA ILE A 310 0.16 -21.82 -10.00
C ILE A 310 -0.80 -22.56 -10.95
N TYR A 311 -0.41 -22.72 -12.21
CA TYR A 311 -1.28 -23.20 -13.28
C TYR A 311 -0.97 -24.64 -13.76
N GLY A 312 0.15 -25.22 -13.32
CA GLY A 312 0.66 -26.49 -13.86
C GLY A 312 1.35 -26.32 -15.21
N ASP A 313 1.23 -27.32 -16.09
CA ASP A 313 1.79 -27.27 -17.44
C ASP A 313 1.00 -26.27 -18.31
N MET A 314 1.40 -25.00 -18.30
CA MET A 314 0.83 -23.92 -19.12
C MET A 314 1.75 -23.59 -20.31
N ASP A 315 1.21 -23.62 -21.53
CA ASP A 315 1.94 -23.23 -22.74
C ASP A 315 1.90 -21.72 -22.93
N CYS A 316 2.88 -21.02 -22.37
CA CYS A 316 2.95 -19.57 -22.37
C CYS A 316 3.52 -19.04 -23.70
N GLU A 317 2.77 -18.15 -24.36
CA GLU A 317 3.22 -17.36 -25.51
C GLU A 317 3.53 -15.92 -25.08
N TYR A 318 4.52 -15.30 -25.74
CA TYR A 318 4.87 -13.88 -25.56
C TYR A 318 5.18 -13.45 -24.12
N ILE A 319 5.77 -14.34 -23.32
CA ILE A 319 6.18 -14.00 -21.95
C ILE A 319 7.27 -12.91 -21.95
N ASN A 320 6.99 -11.82 -21.24
CA ASN A 320 7.91 -10.73 -20.94
C ASN A 320 8.03 -10.62 -19.42
N ILE A 321 9.27 -10.64 -18.92
CA ILE A 321 9.56 -10.54 -17.48
C ILE A 321 10.42 -9.29 -17.26
N TYR A 322 9.92 -8.40 -16.42
CA TYR A 322 10.56 -7.14 -16.04
C TYR A 322 11.20 -7.29 -14.65
N GLY A 323 12.30 -6.57 -14.42
CA GLY A 323 13.06 -6.65 -13.17
C GLY A 323 14.24 -7.64 -13.17
N ASN A 324 14.64 -8.14 -14.35
CA ASN A 324 15.86 -8.97 -14.53
C ASN A 324 17.10 -8.15 -14.96
N GLY A 325 16.96 -6.84 -15.22
CA GLY A 325 18.04 -5.98 -15.71
C GLY A 325 18.47 -6.25 -17.15
N GLY A 326 17.51 -6.65 -18.01
CA GLY A 326 17.75 -7.11 -19.39
C GLY A 326 17.60 -6.02 -20.46
N GLU A 327 17.88 -6.34 -21.74
CA GLU A 327 17.81 -5.41 -22.88
C GLU A 327 16.41 -4.77 -23.10
N TYR A 328 15.35 -5.39 -22.58
CA TYR A 328 13.95 -4.93 -22.63
C TYR A 328 13.54 -4.00 -21.47
N ASP A 329 14.40 -3.78 -20.46
CA ASP A 329 14.13 -2.82 -19.35
C ASP A 329 14.28 -1.35 -19.77
N ASN A 330 14.41 -1.06 -21.07
CA ASN A 330 14.61 0.30 -21.61
C ASN A 330 13.30 1.01 -22.01
N ASP A 331 12.16 0.33 -22.09
CA ASP A 331 10.91 0.91 -22.59
C ASP A 331 10.20 1.83 -21.58
N GLU A 332 10.16 3.14 -21.88
CA GLU A 332 9.71 4.22 -20.97
C GLU A 332 8.20 4.26 -20.65
N TRP A 333 7.36 3.50 -21.37
CA TRP A 333 5.89 3.63 -21.34
C TRP A 333 5.18 2.64 -20.40
N ILE A 334 5.88 1.62 -19.90
CA ILE A 334 5.40 0.82 -18.79
C ILE A 334 5.91 1.50 -17.53
N TYR A 335 5.03 1.78 -16.56
CA TYR A 335 5.43 2.17 -15.21
C TYR A 335 6.51 1.21 -14.75
N LYS A 336 7.76 1.65 -14.80
CA LYS A 336 8.89 0.96 -14.20
C LYS A 336 8.80 1.37 -12.74
N PRO A 337 8.39 0.51 -11.81
CA PRO A 337 8.90 0.65 -10.46
C PRO A 337 10.42 0.53 -10.63
N ASP A 338 11.04 1.70 -10.79
CA ASP A 338 12.46 1.98 -10.84
C ASP A 338 13.12 1.02 -9.87
N TRP A 339 14.14 0.25 -10.26
CA TRP A 339 14.79 -0.93 -9.62
C TRP A 339 14.82 -1.01 -8.07
N LYS A 340 13.70 -0.82 -7.42
CA LYS A 340 13.64 -0.35 -6.06
C LYS A 340 12.52 -1.12 -5.44
N TRP A 341 12.93 -2.20 -4.77
CA TRP A 341 12.54 -2.48 -3.40
C TRP A 341 11.16 -1.90 -3.08
N LEU A 342 10.12 -2.45 -3.71
CA LEU A 342 8.76 -2.09 -3.36
C LEU A 342 8.54 -2.84 -2.06
N ASN A 343 8.55 -2.08 -0.95
CA ASN A 343 8.67 -2.62 0.39
C ASN A 343 9.96 -3.43 0.54
N GLY A 344 11.15 -2.86 0.30
CA GLY A 344 12.39 -3.55 0.69
C GLY A 344 12.63 -4.95 0.07
N LEU A 345 11.90 -5.33 -0.99
CA LEU A 345 11.86 -6.70 -1.48
C LEU A 345 12.09 -6.81 -3.00
N LYS A 346 12.59 -7.97 -3.42
CA LYS A 346 12.72 -8.30 -4.85
C LYS A 346 11.33 -8.56 -5.42
N THR A 347 10.90 -7.67 -6.30
CA THR A 347 9.66 -7.79 -7.07
C THR A 347 9.97 -8.10 -8.53
N LYS A 348 9.17 -8.95 -9.17
CA LYS A 348 9.18 -9.16 -10.63
C LYS A 348 7.78 -8.94 -11.17
N MET A 349 7.71 -8.22 -12.29
CA MET A 349 6.48 -8.08 -13.07
C MET A 349 6.57 -8.98 -14.29
N ALA A 350 5.48 -9.63 -14.64
CA ALA A 350 5.43 -10.46 -15.83
C ALA A 350 4.14 -10.23 -16.61
N ILE A 351 4.24 -10.28 -17.92
CA ILE A 351 3.11 -10.28 -18.84
C ILE A 351 3.28 -11.48 -19.76
N TRP A 352 2.24 -12.28 -19.93
CA TRP A 352 2.24 -13.38 -20.88
C TRP A 352 0.85 -13.57 -21.45
N SER A 353 0.74 -14.45 -22.43
CA SER A 353 -0.53 -14.84 -23.02
C SER A 353 -0.58 -16.33 -23.25
N THR A 354 -1.79 -16.87 -23.35
CA THR A 354 -2.01 -18.25 -23.80
C THR A 354 -3.03 -18.27 -24.91
N TYR A 355 -2.86 -19.17 -25.87
CA TYR A 355 -3.84 -19.42 -26.91
C TYR A 355 -4.55 -20.75 -26.63
N ASP A 356 -5.86 -20.69 -26.40
CA ASP A 356 -6.67 -21.89 -26.11
C ASP A 356 -7.29 -22.53 -27.37
N GLY A 357 -7.07 -21.92 -28.54
CA GLY A 357 -7.62 -22.36 -29.82
C GLY A 357 -8.72 -21.45 -30.38
N ASP A 358 -9.43 -20.71 -29.54
CA ASP A 358 -10.52 -19.82 -29.94
C ASP A 358 -10.24 -18.35 -29.57
N SER A 359 -9.47 -18.10 -28.51
CA SER A 359 -9.10 -16.76 -28.03
C SER A 359 -7.70 -16.71 -27.42
N TYR A 360 -7.16 -15.49 -27.32
CA TYR A 360 -6.00 -15.21 -26.49
C TYR A 360 -6.49 -14.79 -25.10
N VAL A 361 -5.90 -15.39 -24.07
CA VAL A 361 -6.02 -14.92 -22.68
C VAL A 361 -4.76 -14.13 -22.36
N SER A 362 -4.93 -12.92 -21.85
CA SER A 362 -3.82 -12.05 -21.43
C SER A 362 -3.64 -12.14 -19.92
N TYR A 363 -2.38 -12.20 -19.47
CA TYR A 363 -2.03 -12.26 -18.06
C TYR A 363 -1.05 -11.17 -17.73
N GLN A 364 -1.25 -10.56 -16.56
CA GLN A 364 -0.27 -9.71 -15.94
C GLN A 364 -0.13 -10.08 -14.47
N ALA A 365 1.09 -10.18 -13.98
CA ALA A 365 1.33 -10.58 -12.61
C ALA A 365 2.46 -9.80 -11.95
N ARG A 366 2.36 -9.74 -10.63
CA ARG A 366 3.40 -9.29 -9.73
C ARG A 366 3.79 -10.44 -8.81
N PHE A 367 5.09 -10.72 -8.74
CA PHE A 367 5.68 -11.71 -7.87
C PHE A 367 6.60 -11.02 -6.87
N ILE A 368 6.40 -11.29 -5.59
CA ILE A 368 7.20 -10.73 -4.49
C ILE A 368 7.75 -11.91 -3.69
N SER A 369 9.07 -11.89 -3.41
CA SER A 369 9.70 -12.97 -2.65
C SER A 369 10.49 -12.45 -1.46
N PRO A 370 9.84 -12.34 -0.29
CA PRO A 370 10.52 -12.06 0.96
C PRO A 370 11.25 -13.28 1.50
N TYR A 371 12.22 -12.99 2.35
CA TYR A 371 12.69 -13.95 3.35
C TYR A 371 11.77 -13.87 4.55
N ILE A 372 11.29 -15.02 4.99
CA ILE A 372 10.52 -15.18 6.22
C ILE A 372 11.18 -16.34 6.95
N ASP A 373 11.88 -16.03 8.05
CA ASP A 373 12.50 -17.01 8.94
C ASP A 373 13.49 -17.97 8.24
N ASP A 374 14.46 -17.40 7.51
CA ASP A 374 15.47 -18.08 6.67
C ASP A 374 14.94 -18.84 5.45
N ASP A 375 13.65 -19.16 5.45
CA ASP A 375 12.92 -19.69 4.31
C ASP A 375 12.43 -18.57 3.39
N ARG A 376 11.96 -18.98 2.22
CA ARG A 376 11.54 -18.07 1.17
C ARG A 376 10.14 -18.44 0.74
N TYR A 377 9.34 -17.40 0.58
CA TYR A 377 8.01 -17.51 0.05
C TYR A 377 7.92 -16.67 -1.20
N VAL A 378 7.01 -17.05 -2.08
CA VAL A 378 6.58 -16.22 -3.20
C VAL A 378 5.13 -15.90 -2.98
N PHE A 379 4.84 -14.61 -3.00
CA PHE A 379 3.51 -14.08 -3.12
C PHE A 379 3.31 -13.68 -4.58
N ALA A 380 2.28 -14.23 -5.20
CA ALA A 380 1.94 -13.95 -6.58
C ALA A 380 0.52 -13.40 -6.65
N TYR A 381 0.39 -12.25 -7.31
CA TYR A 381 -0.90 -11.67 -7.66
C TYR A 381 -0.98 -11.60 -9.18
N VAL A 382 -1.93 -12.33 -9.76
CA VAL A 382 -2.11 -12.48 -11.21
C VAL A 382 -3.48 -11.95 -11.62
N VAL A 383 -3.50 -11.12 -12.65
CA VAL A 383 -4.70 -10.68 -13.36
C VAL A 383 -4.79 -11.46 -14.66
N GLU A 384 -5.90 -12.15 -14.86
CA GLU A 384 -6.25 -12.96 -16.03
C GLU A 384 -7.42 -12.29 -16.76
N VAL A 385 -7.22 -11.95 -18.04
CA VAL A 385 -8.19 -11.20 -18.86
C VAL A 385 -8.53 -12.00 -20.11
N HIS A 386 -9.77 -12.47 -20.17
CA HIS A 386 -10.39 -13.13 -21.32
C HIS A 386 -11.13 -12.13 -22.20
N SER A 387 -11.81 -11.16 -21.58
CA SER A 387 -12.47 -10.05 -22.25
C SER A 387 -12.73 -8.89 -21.27
N ALA A 388 -13.30 -7.78 -21.75
CA ALA A 388 -13.68 -6.66 -20.88
C ALA A 388 -14.95 -7.02 -20.08
N SER A 389 -14.97 -6.71 -18.78
CA SER A 389 -16.17 -6.85 -17.95
C SER A 389 -17.11 -5.64 -18.14
N GLU A 390 -18.39 -5.80 -17.80
CA GLU A 390 -19.39 -4.72 -17.84
C GLU A 390 -19.14 -3.65 -16.76
N VAL A 391 -18.39 -3.96 -15.70
CA VAL A 391 -18.10 -3.03 -14.59
C VAL A 391 -16.66 -2.51 -14.67
N ILE A 392 -15.71 -3.41 -14.94
CA ILE A 392 -14.27 -3.13 -14.91
C ILE A 392 -13.65 -3.49 -16.26
N ASP A 393 -12.86 -2.58 -16.83
CA ASP A 393 -12.08 -2.88 -18.03
C ASP A 393 -10.70 -3.47 -17.71
N ALA A 394 -10.04 -3.99 -18.73
CA ALA A 394 -8.73 -4.62 -18.60
C ALA A 394 -7.67 -3.66 -18.02
N GLU A 395 -7.71 -2.36 -18.37
CA GLU A 395 -6.71 -1.39 -17.91
C GLU A 395 -6.87 -1.10 -16.41
N THR A 396 -8.11 -0.89 -15.94
CA THR A 396 -8.42 -0.73 -14.51
C THR A 396 -8.01 -1.99 -13.73
N ALA A 397 -8.30 -3.18 -14.26
CA ALA A 397 -7.88 -4.44 -13.65
C ALA A 397 -6.34 -4.57 -13.58
N TYR A 398 -5.61 -4.14 -14.61
CA TYR A 398 -4.15 -4.13 -14.59
C TYR A 398 -3.57 -3.19 -13.55
N MET A 399 -4.18 -2.01 -13.35
CA MET A 399 -3.74 -1.07 -12.32
C MET A 399 -3.91 -1.62 -10.91
N ALA A 400 -4.83 -2.56 -10.70
CA ALA A 400 -4.99 -3.25 -9.42
C ALA A 400 -3.65 -3.84 -8.90
N LEU A 401 -2.77 -4.31 -9.78
CA LEU A 401 -1.43 -4.81 -9.43
C LEU A 401 -0.53 -3.75 -8.76
N GLY A 402 -0.78 -2.47 -9.05
CA GLY A 402 -0.10 -1.35 -8.44
C GLY A 402 -0.58 -1.06 -7.02
N SER A 403 -1.79 -1.47 -6.64
CA SER A 403 -2.39 -1.20 -5.33
C SER A 403 -2.10 -2.25 -4.26
N LEU A 404 -1.17 -3.16 -4.52
CA LEU A 404 -0.88 -4.28 -3.63
C LEU A 404 -0.06 -3.86 -2.41
N THR A 405 -0.47 -4.29 -1.22
CA THR A 405 0.27 -4.13 0.03
C THR A 405 0.26 -5.43 0.83
N PHE A 406 1.06 -5.48 1.89
CA PHE A 406 1.00 -6.57 2.86
C PHE A 406 0.01 -6.26 3.98
N SER A 407 -0.56 -7.31 4.55
CA SER A 407 -1.50 -7.25 5.66
C SER A 407 -1.32 -8.47 6.56
N GLY A 408 -1.64 -8.31 7.83
CA GLY A 408 -1.76 -9.40 8.80
C GLY A 408 -3.17 -10.01 8.84
N ARG A 409 -4.09 -9.54 7.99
CA ARG A 409 -5.50 -9.93 7.98
C ARG A 409 -5.79 -10.90 6.84
N GLU A 410 -6.21 -12.11 7.19
CA GLU A 410 -6.53 -13.15 6.23
C GLU A 410 -7.81 -12.90 5.43
N ASP A 411 -8.74 -12.12 5.98
CA ASP A 411 -10.00 -11.72 5.35
C ASP A 411 -9.83 -10.60 4.32
N GLU A 412 -8.66 -9.97 4.25
CA GLU A 412 -8.40 -8.86 3.33
C GLU A 412 -7.79 -9.29 1.99
N ILE A 413 -7.56 -10.59 1.75
CA ILE A 413 -6.83 -11.07 0.57
C ILE A 413 -7.60 -11.01 -0.75
N SER A 414 -8.89 -10.69 -0.71
CA SER A 414 -9.75 -10.59 -1.89
C SER A 414 -9.56 -9.27 -2.66
N CYS A 415 -9.73 -9.29 -3.98
CA CYS A 415 -9.91 -8.11 -4.83
C CYS A 415 -11.37 -7.65 -4.90
N ALA A 416 -12.32 -8.46 -4.42
CA ALA A 416 -13.73 -8.13 -4.44
C ALA A 416 -14.02 -6.95 -3.49
N GLY A 417 -14.75 -5.96 -3.98
CA GLY A 417 -15.27 -4.86 -3.16
C GLY A 417 -16.49 -5.26 -2.34
N GLY A 418 -16.91 -4.48 -1.35
CA GLY A 418 -18.06 -4.79 -0.47
C GLY A 418 -19.45 -4.85 -1.14
N THR A 419 -19.51 -4.95 -2.47
CA THR A 419 -20.72 -4.88 -3.28
C THR A 419 -20.98 -6.14 -4.14
N ASP A 420 -20.24 -7.24 -3.92
CA ASP A 420 -20.36 -8.54 -4.60
C ASP A 420 -21.76 -8.86 -5.17
N GLY A 421 -21.86 -8.95 -6.50
CA GLY A 421 -23.05 -9.45 -7.20
C GLY A 421 -24.34 -8.61 -7.10
N GLU A 422 -24.30 -7.38 -6.58
CA GLU A 422 -25.43 -6.44 -6.68
C GLU A 422 -25.47 -5.80 -8.08
N PRO A 423 -26.64 -5.41 -8.60
CA PRO A 423 -26.71 -4.76 -9.91
C PRO A 423 -26.05 -3.38 -9.85
N TYR A 424 -25.10 -3.15 -10.77
CA TYR A 424 -24.41 -1.87 -10.93
C TYR A 424 -25.01 -1.06 -12.07
N THR A 425 -24.85 0.26 -12.01
CA THR A 425 -25.16 1.15 -13.13
C THR A 425 -23.90 1.92 -13.52
N GLU A 426 -23.42 1.71 -14.74
CA GLU A 426 -22.35 2.52 -15.33
C GLU A 426 -22.97 3.73 -16.04
N LEU A 427 -22.42 4.92 -15.79
CA LEU A 427 -22.80 6.18 -16.43
C LEU A 427 -21.55 6.88 -16.96
N LEU A 428 -21.65 7.45 -18.17
CA LEU A 428 -20.68 8.43 -18.67
C LEU A 428 -21.18 9.82 -18.29
N ILE A 429 -20.36 10.58 -17.57
CA ILE A 429 -20.72 11.91 -17.09
C ILE A 429 -19.65 12.95 -17.44
N TYR A 430 -20.08 14.18 -17.71
CA TYR A 430 -19.21 15.34 -17.57
C TYR A 430 -19.29 15.84 -16.14
N CYS A 431 -18.21 15.67 -15.38
CA CYS A 431 -18.16 15.95 -13.97
C CYS A 431 -17.50 17.29 -13.63
N LEU A 432 -18.05 17.97 -12.63
CA LEU A 432 -17.46 19.10 -11.93
C LEU A 432 -17.19 18.72 -10.48
N ARG A 433 -16.33 19.50 -9.82
CA ARG A 433 -16.09 19.35 -8.39
C ARG A 433 -17.37 19.58 -7.58
N GLY A 434 -17.73 18.61 -6.73
CA GLY A 434 -18.81 18.72 -5.75
C GLY A 434 -18.34 19.24 -4.38
N GLN A 435 -19.12 18.96 -3.34
CA GLN A 435 -18.80 19.28 -1.95
C GLN A 435 -18.20 18.05 -1.24
N GLU A 436 -17.04 18.21 -0.59
CA GLU A 436 -16.40 17.15 0.21
C GLU A 436 -16.22 15.82 -0.57
N GLN A 437 -16.98 14.78 -0.23
CA GLN A 437 -17.00 13.46 -0.88
C GLN A 437 -18.15 13.34 -1.90
N SER A 438 -18.29 14.32 -2.78
CA SER A 438 -19.25 14.27 -3.88
C SER A 438 -18.70 14.87 -5.16
N LEU A 439 -19.31 14.50 -6.28
CA LEU A 439 -19.10 15.13 -7.57
C LEU A 439 -20.44 15.60 -8.15
N LEU A 440 -20.38 16.63 -8.98
CA LEU A 440 -21.52 17.07 -9.78
C LEU A 440 -21.38 16.45 -11.17
N GLY A 441 -22.37 15.72 -11.65
CA GLY A 441 -22.31 15.05 -12.95
C GLY A 441 -23.49 15.42 -13.83
N ASP A 442 -23.20 15.70 -15.11
CA ASP A 442 -24.20 15.79 -16.19
C ASP A 442 -24.01 14.56 -17.08
N GLU A 443 -25.06 13.76 -17.28
CA GLU A 443 -24.98 12.53 -18.06
C GLU A 443 -24.77 12.86 -19.54
N VAL A 444 -23.78 12.20 -20.13
CA VAL A 444 -23.40 12.41 -21.53
C VAL A 444 -23.20 11.08 -22.23
N GLU A 445 -23.15 11.11 -23.55
CA GLU A 445 -22.88 9.90 -24.34
C GLU A 445 -21.90 10.16 -25.47
N PHE A 446 -21.13 9.11 -25.80
CA PHE A 446 -20.40 9.05 -27.06
C PHE A 446 -21.41 8.92 -28.20
N VAL A 447 -21.35 9.88 -29.13
CA VAL A 447 -22.09 9.85 -30.39
C VAL A 447 -21.08 9.59 -31.49
N PHE A 448 -21.36 8.65 -32.39
CA PHE A 448 -20.48 8.33 -33.53
C PHE A 448 -21.03 8.92 -34.84
N GLU A 449 -20.21 9.01 -35.89
CA GLU A 449 -20.59 9.61 -37.19
C GLU A 449 -21.86 8.94 -37.79
N ASP A 450 -22.05 7.65 -37.54
CA ASP A 450 -23.19 6.87 -38.04
C ASP A 450 -24.48 7.07 -37.22
N ASP A 451 -24.43 7.72 -36.04
CA ASP A 451 -25.58 7.96 -35.15
C ASP A 451 -26.41 9.18 -35.58
N THR A 452 -26.89 9.17 -36.82
CA THR A 452 -27.53 10.34 -37.44
C THR A 452 -28.69 10.94 -36.64
N ASP A 453 -29.44 10.09 -35.91
CA ASP A 453 -30.56 10.52 -35.08
C ASP A 453 -30.07 11.32 -33.86
N LYS A 454 -28.99 10.88 -33.20
CA LYS A 454 -28.39 11.55 -32.03
C LYS A 454 -27.66 12.84 -32.43
N ILE A 455 -27.02 12.83 -33.60
CA ILE A 455 -26.39 14.03 -34.19
C ILE A 455 -27.42 15.14 -34.36
N GLU A 456 -28.60 14.82 -34.91
CA GLU A 456 -29.70 15.79 -35.06
C GLU A 456 -30.29 16.19 -33.69
N GLU A 457 -30.49 15.22 -32.79
CA GLU A 457 -31.05 15.44 -31.45
C GLU A 457 -30.24 16.45 -30.63
N TYR A 458 -28.92 16.27 -30.56
CA TYR A 458 -28.04 17.14 -29.78
C TYR A 458 -27.49 18.33 -30.58
N GLY A 459 -27.77 18.39 -31.88
CA GLY A 459 -27.29 19.47 -32.74
C GLY A 459 -25.76 19.47 -32.92
N LEU A 460 -25.17 18.28 -32.97
CA LEU A 460 -23.73 18.08 -33.21
C LEU A 460 -23.37 18.37 -34.66
N ASP A 461 -22.13 18.82 -34.92
CA ASP A 461 -21.68 19.14 -36.27
C ASP A 461 -21.26 17.85 -37.00
N PRO A 462 -21.96 17.42 -38.07
CA PRO A 462 -21.60 16.20 -38.80
C PRO A 462 -20.19 16.24 -39.41
N ASP A 463 -19.61 17.43 -39.57
CA ASP A 463 -18.27 17.61 -40.13
C ASP A 463 -17.15 17.65 -39.05
N ASP A 464 -17.48 17.49 -37.74
CA ASP A 464 -16.56 17.66 -36.60
C ASP A 464 -16.20 16.35 -35.86
N PHE A 465 -16.49 15.19 -36.45
CA PHE A 465 -16.11 13.85 -35.95
C PHE A 465 -14.63 13.50 -36.20
N TYR A 466 -13.69 14.42 -35.90
CA TYR A 466 -12.27 14.23 -36.23
C TYR A 466 -11.55 13.12 -35.47
N ASN A 467 -12.15 12.61 -34.37
CA ASN A 467 -11.65 11.49 -33.56
C ASN A 467 -12.73 10.39 -33.45
N ASP A 468 -13.48 10.15 -34.51
CA ASP A 468 -14.52 9.11 -34.64
C ASP A 468 -15.77 9.25 -33.73
N TYR A 469 -15.78 10.20 -32.78
CA TYR A 469 -16.94 10.51 -31.94
C TYR A 469 -17.05 12.01 -31.58
N GLN A 470 -18.22 12.39 -31.06
CA GLN A 470 -18.50 13.64 -30.35
C GLN A 470 -19.24 13.33 -29.04
N ILE A 471 -19.21 14.26 -28.09
CA ILE A 471 -19.96 14.13 -26.83
C ILE A 471 -21.32 14.83 -26.98
N GLY A 472 -22.40 14.07 -26.78
CA GLY A 472 -23.78 14.56 -26.77
C GLY A 472 -24.41 14.47 -25.37
N GLY A 473 -25.65 14.93 -25.23
CA GLY A 473 -26.44 14.79 -23.99
C GLY A 473 -26.33 15.94 -22.99
N TYR A 474 -25.25 16.72 -23.03
CA TYR A 474 -24.98 17.79 -22.06
C TYR A 474 -26.08 18.87 -22.01
N ASP A 475 -26.82 18.93 -20.91
CA ASP A 475 -27.89 19.92 -20.69
C ASP A 475 -27.54 21.00 -19.64
N SER A 476 -26.35 20.88 -19.04
CA SER A 476 -25.80 21.72 -17.97
C SER A 476 -26.62 21.69 -16.67
N VAL A 477 -27.40 20.64 -16.44
CA VAL A 477 -28.13 20.37 -15.20
C VAL A 477 -27.44 19.22 -14.47
N TYR A 478 -26.57 19.59 -13.52
CA TYR A 478 -25.80 18.59 -12.78
C TYR A 478 -26.60 17.97 -11.64
N ASP A 479 -26.55 16.64 -11.58
CA ASP A 479 -26.90 15.86 -10.41
C ASP A 479 -25.70 15.74 -9.46
N GLU A 480 -25.98 15.65 -8.16
CA GLU A 480 -24.95 15.47 -7.13
C GLU A 480 -24.86 13.98 -6.77
N TYR A 481 -23.66 13.43 -6.92
CA TYR A 481 -23.37 12.03 -6.66
C TYR A 481 -22.47 11.92 -5.43
N GLU A 482 -22.94 11.19 -4.41
CA GLU A 482 -22.13 10.87 -3.23
C GLU A 482 -21.11 9.78 -3.58
N ILE A 483 -19.85 10.02 -3.21
CA ILE A 483 -18.74 9.10 -3.46
C ILE A 483 -18.54 8.22 -2.24
N SER A 484 -18.51 6.90 -2.43
CA SER A 484 -18.17 5.94 -1.38
C SER A 484 -16.77 6.23 -0.82
N SER A 485 -16.58 6.07 0.48
CA SER A 485 -15.27 6.20 1.13
C SER A 485 -14.24 5.19 0.61
N GLN A 486 -14.71 4.06 0.05
CA GLN A 486 -13.89 3.04 -0.59
C GLN A 486 -13.90 3.13 -2.12
N CYS A 487 -14.39 4.23 -2.70
CA CYS A 487 -14.45 4.39 -4.15
C CYS A 487 -13.03 4.34 -4.75
N VAL A 488 -12.85 3.46 -5.73
CA VAL A 488 -11.63 3.42 -6.53
C VAL A 488 -11.68 4.52 -7.57
N ILE A 489 -10.60 5.26 -7.73
CA ILE A 489 -10.53 6.36 -8.70
C ILE A 489 -9.33 6.12 -9.60
N TYR A 490 -9.57 5.67 -10.81
CA TYR A 490 -8.56 5.44 -11.83
C TYR A 490 -8.49 6.62 -12.81
N VAL A 491 -7.28 7.14 -13.05
CA VAL A 491 -7.03 8.14 -14.09
C VAL A 491 -5.85 7.70 -14.96
N GLN A 492 -5.95 7.98 -16.26
CA GLN A 492 -4.89 7.77 -17.25
C GLN A 492 -3.85 8.90 -17.18
N TYR A 493 -4.29 10.14 -17.02
CA TYR A 493 -3.36 11.29 -17.04
C TYR A 493 -3.51 12.14 -15.79
N ALA A 494 -3.02 11.64 -14.66
CA ALA A 494 -2.90 12.40 -13.42
C ALA A 494 -2.01 13.66 -13.61
N PRO A 495 -1.96 14.59 -12.64
CA PRO A 495 -1.21 15.85 -12.81
C PRO A 495 0.28 15.71 -13.15
N ASP A 496 0.87 14.59 -12.73
CA ASP A 496 2.25 14.17 -13.00
C ASP A 496 2.45 13.53 -14.39
N GLY A 497 1.36 13.32 -15.15
CA GLY A 497 1.35 12.71 -16.47
C GLY A 497 1.33 11.18 -16.47
N MET A 498 1.12 10.54 -15.32
CA MET A 498 1.14 9.09 -15.16
C MET A 498 -0.28 8.50 -14.97
N HIS A 499 -0.48 7.27 -15.43
CA HIS A 499 -1.68 6.49 -15.15
C HIS A 499 -1.58 5.97 -13.70
N ARG A 500 -2.57 6.23 -12.85
CA ARG A 500 -2.59 5.74 -11.45
C ARG A 500 -3.96 5.81 -10.80
N PHE A 501 -4.09 5.16 -9.64
CA PHE A 501 -5.20 5.44 -8.73
C PHE A 501 -4.95 6.75 -7.97
N LEU A 502 -6.02 7.50 -7.72
CA LEU A 502 -6.02 8.72 -6.93
C LEU A 502 -6.75 8.53 -5.61
N THR A 503 -6.32 9.25 -4.57
CA THR A 503 -7.18 9.50 -3.41
C THR A 503 -8.32 10.45 -3.78
N ILE A 504 -9.37 10.51 -2.95
CA ILE A 504 -10.47 11.48 -3.14
C ILE A 504 -9.95 12.93 -3.12
N GLU A 505 -8.96 13.23 -2.27
CA GLU A 505 -8.35 14.57 -2.19
C GLU A 505 -7.59 14.94 -3.47
N GLU A 506 -6.82 14.00 -4.01
CA GLU A 506 -6.12 14.16 -5.28
C GLU A 506 -7.10 14.31 -6.44
N PHE A 507 -8.15 13.49 -6.49
CA PHE A 507 -9.20 13.58 -7.49
C PHE A 507 -9.92 14.93 -7.46
N ASN A 508 -10.26 15.43 -6.27
CA ASN A 508 -10.89 16.74 -6.11
C ASN A 508 -10.01 17.91 -6.59
N SER A 509 -8.69 17.73 -6.57
CA SER A 509 -7.73 18.68 -7.14
C SER A 509 -7.58 18.49 -8.66
N TYR A 510 -7.69 17.25 -9.13
CA TYR A 510 -7.58 16.83 -10.52
C TYR A 510 -8.73 17.34 -11.41
N VAL A 511 -9.98 17.21 -10.95
CA VAL A 511 -11.18 17.60 -11.72
C VAL A 511 -11.14 19.05 -12.21
N PRO A 512 -10.82 20.08 -11.38
CA PRO A 512 -10.85 21.47 -11.82
C PRO A 512 -9.58 21.98 -12.54
N GLU A 513 -8.46 21.26 -12.51
CA GLU A 513 -7.15 21.81 -12.94
C GLU A 513 -6.93 21.83 -14.46
N TYR A 514 -7.61 20.97 -15.21
CA TYR A 514 -7.13 20.57 -16.54
C TYR A 514 -8.09 20.78 -17.72
N ASP A 515 -9.24 21.42 -17.53
CA ASP A 515 -10.14 21.78 -18.63
C ASP A 515 -10.50 23.27 -18.64
N ILE A 516 -10.70 23.82 -19.83
CA ILE A 516 -10.95 25.25 -20.09
C ILE A 516 -12.31 25.68 -19.49
N GLU A 517 -13.21 24.72 -19.28
CA GLU A 517 -14.55 24.90 -18.70
C GLU A 517 -14.68 24.36 -17.25
N GLY A 518 -13.61 23.76 -16.70
CA GLY A 518 -13.51 23.38 -15.30
C GLY A 518 -14.06 22.00 -14.91
N GLY A 519 -14.34 21.11 -15.88
CA GLY A 519 -14.83 19.74 -15.64
C GLY A 519 -14.05 18.64 -16.36
N ARG A 520 -14.46 17.38 -16.16
CA ARG A 520 -13.82 16.18 -16.72
C ARG A 520 -14.83 15.15 -17.19
N LEU A 521 -14.53 14.47 -18.29
CA LEU A 521 -15.31 13.32 -18.74
C LEU A 521 -14.91 12.07 -17.92
N MET A 522 -15.86 11.39 -17.31
CA MET A 522 -15.63 10.24 -16.43
C MET A 522 -16.68 9.16 -16.67
N ASN A 523 -16.27 7.89 -16.60
CA ASN A 523 -17.19 6.79 -16.33
C ASN A 523 -17.30 6.62 -14.82
N ILE A 524 -18.53 6.58 -14.30
CA ILE A 524 -18.81 6.26 -12.91
C ILE A 524 -19.64 4.99 -12.81
N VAL A 525 -19.40 4.20 -11.76
CA VAL A 525 -20.21 3.04 -11.42
C VAL A 525 -20.95 3.33 -10.14
N LEU A 526 -22.27 3.15 -10.17
CA LEU A 526 -23.16 3.30 -9.03
C LEU A 526 -23.52 1.95 -8.43
N ASP A 527 -23.59 1.90 -7.10
CA ASP A 527 -24.22 0.80 -6.37
C ASP A 527 -25.76 0.89 -6.36
N LYS A 528 -26.42 -0.06 -5.69
CA LYS A 528 -27.89 -0.12 -5.56
C LYS A 528 -28.52 1.07 -4.84
N ASP A 529 -27.74 1.78 -4.02
CA ASP A 529 -28.18 2.94 -3.25
C ASP A 529 -27.87 4.26 -3.98
N GLY A 530 -27.24 4.18 -5.17
CA GLY A 530 -26.90 5.32 -6.01
C GLY A 530 -25.57 5.99 -5.63
N LYS A 531 -24.74 5.34 -4.80
CA LYS A 531 -23.40 5.82 -4.44
C LYS A 531 -22.38 5.44 -5.49
N VAL A 532 -21.43 6.34 -5.74
CA VAL A 532 -20.31 6.08 -6.65
C VAL A 532 -19.29 5.18 -5.97
N ILE A 533 -19.00 4.04 -6.59
CA ILE A 533 -18.08 3.01 -6.05
C ILE A 533 -16.83 2.80 -6.94
N LEU A 534 -16.87 3.27 -8.18
CA LEU A 534 -15.72 3.33 -9.08
C LEU A 534 -15.84 4.56 -9.98
N ILE A 535 -14.74 5.29 -10.13
CA ILE A 535 -14.57 6.37 -11.10
C ILE A 535 -13.39 5.99 -11.99
N LYS A 536 -13.56 6.09 -13.30
CA LYS A 536 -12.49 5.84 -14.26
C LYS A 536 -12.55 6.81 -15.44
N GLU A 537 -11.40 7.25 -15.92
CA GLU A 537 -11.35 7.95 -17.20
C GLU A 537 -11.75 6.98 -18.33
N PRO A 538 -12.73 7.34 -19.18
CA PRO A 538 -13.09 6.49 -20.30
C PRO A 538 -11.88 6.35 -21.23
N TYR A 539 -11.69 5.14 -21.76
CA TYR A 539 -10.83 5.01 -22.94
C TYR A 539 -11.43 5.89 -24.03
N THR A 540 -10.66 6.85 -24.52
CA THR A 540 -11.08 7.66 -25.65
C THR A 540 -10.76 6.82 -26.91
N PRO A 541 -11.79 6.25 -27.58
CA PRO A 541 -11.57 5.30 -28.67
C PRO A 541 -10.81 5.89 -29.87
#